data_AF-A0A2M6WND1-F1
#
_entry.id   AF-A0A2M6WND1-F1
#
_cell.length_a   1.000
_cell.length_b   1.000
_cell.length_c   1.000
_cell.angle_alpha   90.00
_cell.angle_beta   90.00
_cell.angle_gamma   90.00
#
_symmetry.space_group_name_H-M   'P 1'
#
loop_
_entity.id
_entity.type
_entity.pdbx_description
1 polymer ?
#
loop_
_entity_poly.entity_id
_entity_poly.type
_entity_poly.pdbx_seq_one_letter_code
_entity_poly.pdbx_strand_id
1 'polypeptide(L)'
;MSSKYLSSLSDIDRAQLEKRLHQTQKGKCFICEEEIDLELHKDTLDIDHIEALSQGGKDNVENFALAHSHCNRSKQAANLRIARILAHFEKTKEKIEREEQKSPSLRHILSQHDGSKNDFKITIENDVVKYSFSESGDNKIYQSYIITDKQSGFRSFFAEIPLEYIFHDEKINPRGIAQESLRKLLEEFFRGRPQLQIALSRLLTKKENSGSGVYDDSQINKILVFDGQHKIAAQILLGTRKIPVRIFIDPNLDVLLTTNTNAGDQLRQVAFDKSIKRQLGHSLYTDRISRYQQDHNLGEDDENFSERDLVSHFRGEAREVKRYILDYVRNSITQDRDNLLREYIDFEGKGKKLPISYSTIDKTFYSLFLCKELLNTAINYRADTGENPRQLEIQQVVKLMNLIAEEIYKDKYDLELGVNRIENRLRDGENIPEVHLRAVRMSKEEIMYNWLQYIQTVISQYFAIQGKTISPDGYFQEPFPEQLWENIKKFLHNLAGLSLWSNKELSATLFGGRQNNDYWEHIFKTGETIDGKKILTKELNVIEMIRG
;
A
#
# COMPACT_ATOMS: atom_id res chain seq x y z
N MET A 1 -30.99 -9.97 13.66
CA MET A 1 -32.35 -9.83 14.22
C MET A 1 -33.04 -8.74 13.43
N SER A 2 -34.24 -9.00 12.90
CA SER A 2 -35.06 -7.99 12.22
C SER A 2 -35.81 -7.13 13.23
N SER A 3 -36.04 -5.85 12.89
CA SER A 3 -36.87 -4.94 13.70
C SER A 3 -38.30 -5.46 13.77
N LYS A 4 -38.83 -5.64 14.98
CA LYS A 4 -40.26 -5.96 15.15
C LYS A 4 -41.10 -4.73 14.88
N TYR A 5 -40.64 -3.56 15.32
CA TYR A 5 -41.31 -2.28 15.10
C TYR A 5 -41.51 -2.00 13.60
N LEU A 6 -40.43 -1.97 12.81
CA LEU A 6 -40.52 -1.67 11.38
C LEU A 6 -41.31 -2.72 10.61
N SER A 7 -41.24 -4.00 11.02
CA SER A 7 -42.04 -5.07 10.40
C SER A 7 -43.54 -4.98 10.68
N SER A 8 -43.93 -4.22 11.72
CA SER A 8 -45.33 -4.06 12.13
C SER A 8 -46.01 -2.84 11.51
N LEU A 9 -45.26 -1.97 10.82
CA LEU A 9 -45.81 -0.75 10.22
C LEU A 9 -46.56 -1.04 8.91
N SER A 10 -47.66 -0.32 8.70
CA SER A 10 -48.29 -0.24 7.37
C SER A 10 -47.47 0.64 6.43
N ASP A 11 -47.71 0.54 5.11
CA ASP A 11 -47.04 1.40 4.12
C ASP A 11 -47.26 2.90 4.39
N ILE A 12 -48.45 3.26 4.88
CA ILE A 12 -48.81 4.64 5.24
C ILE A 12 -47.99 5.10 6.46
N ASP A 13 -47.92 4.27 7.50
CA ASP A 13 -47.18 4.61 8.73
C ASP A 13 -45.67 4.68 8.48
N ARG A 14 -45.16 3.81 7.60
CA ARG A 14 -43.76 3.84 7.17
C ARG A 14 -43.42 5.12 6.41
N ALA A 15 -44.27 5.54 5.47
CA ALA A 15 -44.08 6.80 4.76
C ALA A 15 -44.15 8.04 5.69
N GLN A 16 -45.00 8.00 6.72
CA GLN A 16 -45.04 9.05 7.76
C GLN A 16 -43.74 9.07 8.59
N LEU A 17 -43.22 7.89 8.95
CA LEU A 17 -41.95 7.77 9.67
C LEU A 17 -40.79 8.33 8.84
N GLU A 18 -40.72 8.03 7.54
CA GLU A 18 -39.71 8.57 6.63
C GLU A 18 -39.76 10.11 6.57
N LYS A 19 -40.95 10.69 6.43
CA LYS A 19 -41.13 12.17 6.47
C LYS A 19 -40.65 12.77 7.78
N ARG A 20 -40.97 12.13 8.91
CA ARG A 20 -40.57 12.61 10.24
C ARG A 20 -39.05 12.54 10.43
N LEU A 21 -38.43 11.43 10.01
CA LEU A 21 -36.97 11.26 10.07
C LEU A 21 -36.26 12.25 9.14
N HIS A 22 -36.78 12.45 7.92
CA HIS A 22 -36.28 13.44 6.96
C HIS A 22 -36.28 14.85 7.55
N GLN A 23 -37.40 15.29 8.14
CA GLN A 23 -37.49 16.59 8.81
C GLN A 23 -36.50 16.71 9.98
N THR A 24 -36.42 15.68 10.82
CA THR A 24 -35.51 15.67 11.98
C THR A 24 -34.04 15.73 11.55
N GLN A 25 -33.71 15.11 10.42
CA GLN A 25 -32.38 15.11 9.81
C GLN A 25 -32.12 16.32 8.89
N LYS A 26 -33.00 17.32 8.89
CA LYS A 26 -32.92 18.51 8.02
C LYS A 26 -32.78 18.17 6.54
N GLY A 27 -33.50 17.14 6.12
CA GLY A 27 -33.54 16.65 4.75
C GLY A 27 -32.25 15.98 4.27
N LYS A 28 -31.38 15.52 5.18
CA LYS A 28 -30.10 14.90 4.82
C LYS A 28 -30.02 13.44 5.22
N CYS A 29 -29.24 12.67 4.46
CA CYS A 29 -28.88 11.30 4.79
C CYS A 29 -28.05 11.26 6.08
N PHE A 30 -28.40 10.37 7.01
CA PHE A 30 -27.69 10.29 8.29
C PHE A 30 -26.22 9.86 8.14
N ILE A 31 -25.89 9.07 7.11
CA ILE A 31 -24.54 8.52 6.90
C ILE A 31 -23.67 9.50 6.10
N CYS A 32 -24.09 9.87 4.90
CA CYS A 32 -23.27 10.69 4.00
C CYS A 32 -23.54 12.20 4.12
N GLU A 33 -24.58 12.63 4.84
CA GLU A 33 -24.97 14.04 5.01
C GLU A 33 -25.35 14.79 3.72
N GLU A 34 -25.51 14.07 2.61
CA GLU A 34 -26.05 14.61 1.36
C GLU A 34 -27.57 14.77 1.44
N GLU A 35 -28.12 15.64 0.59
CA GLU A 35 -29.56 15.90 0.53
C GLU A 35 -30.35 14.64 0.15
N ILE A 36 -31.49 14.47 0.81
CA ILE A 36 -32.51 13.49 0.47
C ILE A 36 -33.69 14.26 -0.11
N ASP A 37 -34.06 13.89 -1.33
CA ASP A 37 -35.35 14.24 -1.90
C ASP A 37 -36.29 13.03 -1.76
N LEU A 38 -37.42 13.21 -1.08
CA LEU A 38 -38.35 12.11 -0.79
C LEU A 38 -39.11 11.63 -2.04
N GLU A 39 -39.18 12.44 -3.10
CA GLU A 39 -39.82 12.07 -4.36
C GLU A 39 -38.80 11.44 -5.32
N LEU A 40 -37.65 12.07 -5.52
CA LEU A 40 -36.61 11.57 -6.43
C LEU A 40 -35.92 10.32 -5.90
N HIS A 41 -35.74 10.21 -4.59
CA HIS A 41 -35.09 9.05 -3.96
C HIS A 41 -36.10 8.03 -3.42
N LYS A 42 -37.37 8.13 -3.82
CA LYS A 42 -38.39 7.13 -3.46
C LYS A 42 -37.91 5.72 -3.82
N ASP A 43 -38.17 4.75 -2.94
CA ASP A 43 -37.73 3.34 -3.03
C ASP A 43 -36.20 3.12 -2.98
N THR A 44 -35.40 4.17 -2.76
CA THR A 44 -33.94 4.11 -2.58
C THR A 44 -33.48 4.65 -1.23
N LEU A 45 -34.41 4.69 -0.28
CA LEU A 45 -34.20 5.09 1.11
C LEU A 45 -34.46 3.91 2.04
N ASP A 46 -33.61 3.76 3.03
CA ASP A 46 -33.74 2.77 4.09
C ASP A 46 -33.86 3.47 5.45
N ILE A 47 -34.73 2.93 6.31
CA ILE A 47 -34.75 3.23 7.74
C ILE A 47 -33.97 2.13 8.45
N ASP A 48 -32.95 2.52 9.22
CA ASP A 48 -32.15 1.58 10.00
C ASP A 48 -31.91 2.09 11.43
N HIS A 49 -31.51 1.20 12.33
CA HIS A 49 -31.17 1.58 13.70
C HIS A 49 -29.83 2.33 13.76
N ILE A 50 -29.78 3.43 14.50
CA ILE A 50 -28.57 4.18 14.81
C ILE A 50 -27.59 3.28 15.56
N GLU A 51 -28.07 2.67 16.63
CA GLU A 51 -27.41 1.59 17.35
C GLU A 51 -28.09 0.25 17.03
N ALA A 52 -27.31 -0.71 16.53
CA ALA A 52 -27.85 -2.00 16.12
C ALA A 52 -28.49 -2.78 17.29
N LEU A 53 -29.58 -3.51 17.03
CA LEU A 53 -30.25 -4.35 18.02
C LEU A 53 -29.31 -5.39 18.66
N SER A 54 -28.37 -5.95 17.88
CA SER A 54 -27.37 -6.89 18.38
C SER A 54 -26.37 -6.28 19.37
N GLN A 55 -26.31 -4.96 19.45
CA GLN A 55 -25.44 -4.21 20.36
C GLN A 55 -26.21 -3.55 21.50
N GLY A 56 -27.50 -3.89 21.69
CA GLY A 56 -28.34 -3.35 22.76
C GLY A 56 -29.14 -2.11 22.38
N GLY A 57 -29.15 -1.71 21.11
CA GLY A 57 -29.98 -0.61 20.61
C GLY A 57 -31.47 -0.88 20.81
N LYS A 58 -32.24 0.18 21.09
CA LYS A 58 -33.70 0.10 21.26
C LYS A 58 -34.41 -0.03 19.92
N ASP A 59 -35.48 -0.81 19.86
CA ASP A 59 -36.33 -0.94 18.67
C ASP A 59 -37.45 0.12 18.68
N ASN A 60 -37.09 1.39 18.61
CA ASN A 60 -38.03 2.52 18.67
C ASN A 60 -37.59 3.69 17.76
N VAL A 61 -38.51 4.65 17.55
CA VAL A 61 -38.31 5.81 16.66
C VAL A 61 -37.10 6.66 17.03
N GLU A 62 -36.76 6.74 18.32
CA GLU A 62 -35.61 7.52 18.80
C GLU A 62 -34.26 6.94 18.35
N ASN A 63 -34.22 5.66 18.01
CA ASN A 63 -33.03 4.95 17.53
C ASN A 63 -33.10 4.68 16.02
N PHE A 64 -33.99 5.32 15.26
CA PHE A 64 -34.02 5.18 13.80
C PHE A 64 -33.40 6.38 13.10
N ALA A 65 -32.81 6.11 11.95
CA ALA A 65 -32.38 7.16 11.03
C ALA A 65 -32.64 6.74 9.57
N LEU A 66 -32.88 7.76 8.74
CA LEU A 66 -33.09 7.63 7.30
C LEU A 66 -31.76 7.77 6.56
N ALA A 67 -31.47 6.83 5.67
CA ALA A 67 -30.26 6.85 4.85
C ALA A 67 -30.55 6.36 3.43
N HIS A 68 -29.72 6.76 2.46
CA HIS A 68 -29.77 6.16 1.12
C HIS A 68 -29.48 4.66 1.20
N SER A 69 -30.23 3.83 0.46
CA SER A 69 -30.06 2.37 0.49
C SER A 69 -28.65 1.93 0.07
N HIS A 70 -27.96 2.69 -0.79
CA HIS A 70 -26.55 2.42 -1.09
C HIS A 70 -25.64 2.67 0.12
N CYS A 71 -25.78 3.82 0.81
CA CYS A 71 -25.00 4.13 2.02
C CYS A 71 -25.25 3.10 3.14
N ASN A 72 -26.50 2.68 3.30
CA ASN A 72 -26.89 1.70 4.30
C ASN A 72 -26.35 0.30 4.00
N ARG A 73 -26.33 -0.12 2.73
CA ARG A 73 -25.71 -1.41 2.33
C ARG A 73 -24.19 -1.41 2.52
N SER A 74 -23.51 -0.30 2.25
CA SER A 74 -22.05 -0.16 2.40
C SER A 74 -21.58 -0.24 3.87
N LYS A 75 -22.45 0.05 4.83
CA LYS A 75 -22.18 -0.01 6.28
C LYS A 75 -21.92 -1.43 6.82
N GLN A 76 -22.45 -2.48 6.18
CA GLN A 76 -22.45 -3.85 6.73
C GLN A 76 -23.03 -3.89 8.17
N ALA A 77 -22.39 -4.57 9.13
CA ALA A 77 -22.86 -4.70 10.52
C ALA A 77 -22.40 -3.57 11.48
N ALA A 78 -21.87 -2.45 10.96
CA ALA A 78 -21.34 -1.35 11.79
C ALA A 78 -22.46 -0.51 12.43
N ASN A 79 -22.13 0.33 13.40
CA ASN A 79 -23.05 1.33 13.98
C ASN A 79 -23.22 2.53 13.00
N LEU A 80 -24.41 3.16 12.89
CA LEU A 80 -24.60 4.30 11.95
C LEU A 80 -23.69 5.49 12.25
N ARG A 81 -23.34 5.71 13.53
CA ARG A 81 -22.42 6.79 13.92
C ARG A 81 -21.01 6.53 13.38
N ILE A 82 -20.54 5.28 13.45
CA ILE A 82 -19.25 4.88 12.88
C ILE A 82 -19.29 5.00 11.36
N ALA A 83 -20.39 4.57 10.73
CA ALA A 83 -20.57 4.69 9.29
C ALA A 83 -20.51 6.16 8.82
N ARG A 84 -21.11 7.08 9.57
CA ARG A 84 -21.05 8.52 9.30
C ARG A 84 -19.62 9.07 9.42
N ILE A 85 -18.89 8.71 10.47
CA ILE A 85 -17.47 9.09 10.63
C ILE A 85 -16.64 8.59 9.45
N LEU A 86 -16.83 7.33 9.05
CA LEU A 86 -16.12 6.74 7.91
C LEU A 86 -16.49 7.40 6.58
N ALA A 87 -17.75 7.77 6.37
CA ALA A 87 -18.19 8.48 5.18
C ALA A 87 -17.55 9.89 5.10
N HIS A 88 -17.48 10.61 6.23
CA HIS A 88 -16.76 11.88 6.27
C HIS A 88 -15.26 11.69 5.99
N PHE A 89 -14.64 10.68 6.59
CA PHE A 89 -13.23 10.38 6.34
C PHE A 89 -12.98 10.05 4.86
N GLU A 90 -13.89 9.33 4.19
CA GLU A 90 -13.76 9.03 2.76
C GLU A 90 -13.80 10.29 1.91
N LYS A 91 -14.73 11.22 2.17
CA LYS A 91 -14.76 12.52 1.46
C LYS A 91 -13.47 13.31 1.66
N THR A 92 -12.94 13.32 2.89
CA THR A 92 -11.66 13.95 3.21
C THR A 92 -10.53 13.28 2.41
N LYS A 93 -10.50 11.95 2.38
CA LYS A 93 -9.51 11.16 1.66
C LYS A 93 -9.56 11.45 0.16
N GLU A 94 -10.72 11.40 -0.48
CA GLU A 94 -10.89 11.72 -1.90
C GLU A 94 -10.44 13.15 -2.24
N LYS A 95 -10.68 14.11 -1.34
CA LYS A 95 -10.19 15.48 -1.50
C LYS A 95 -8.66 15.54 -1.49
N ILE A 96 -8.02 14.95 -0.49
CA ILE A 96 -6.56 14.97 -0.32
C ILE A 96 -5.88 14.18 -1.44
N GLU A 97 -6.43 13.04 -1.85
CA GLU A 97 -5.88 12.25 -2.96
C GLU A 97 -5.94 13.01 -4.29
N ARG A 98 -6.97 13.84 -4.51
CA ARG A 98 -7.04 14.74 -5.68
C ARG A 98 -6.04 15.90 -5.61
N GLU A 99 -5.86 16.51 -4.43
CA GLU A 99 -5.03 17.71 -4.26
C GLU A 99 -3.53 17.40 -4.15
N GLU A 100 -3.17 16.32 -3.44
CA GLU A 100 -1.79 16.01 -3.06
C GLU A 100 -1.25 14.70 -3.67
N GLN A 101 -2.10 13.94 -4.39
CA GLN A 101 -1.76 12.61 -4.93
C GLN A 101 -1.19 11.64 -3.88
N LYS A 102 -1.60 11.81 -2.62
CA LYS A 102 -1.19 11.01 -1.47
C LYS A 102 -2.39 10.65 -0.60
N SER A 103 -2.33 9.51 0.08
CA SER A 103 -3.33 9.15 1.07
C SER A 103 -3.22 10.03 2.33
N PRO A 104 -4.34 10.32 3.02
CA PRO A 104 -4.35 11.19 4.19
C PRO A 104 -3.53 10.60 5.34
N SER A 105 -2.57 11.36 5.86
CA SER A 105 -1.80 11.05 7.07
C SER A 105 -2.43 11.65 8.34
N LEU A 106 -1.85 11.37 9.51
CA LEU A 106 -2.29 11.96 10.79
C LEU A 106 -2.26 13.49 10.78
N ARG A 107 -1.34 14.10 10.00
CA ARG A 107 -1.27 15.55 9.82
C ARG A 107 -2.60 16.15 9.37
N HIS A 108 -3.27 15.50 8.43
CA HIS A 108 -4.52 15.97 7.84
C HIS A 108 -5.68 15.89 8.83
N ILE A 109 -5.71 14.83 9.65
CA ILE A 109 -6.73 14.70 10.69
C ILE A 109 -6.48 15.72 11.80
N LEU A 110 -5.23 15.92 12.22
CA LEU A 110 -4.89 16.95 13.20
C LEU A 110 -5.32 18.34 12.72
N SER A 111 -5.03 18.71 11.46
CA SER A 111 -5.41 20.02 10.94
C SER A 111 -6.93 20.22 10.87
N GLN A 112 -7.70 19.19 10.52
CA GLN A 112 -9.17 19.24 10.51
C GLN A 112 -9.78 19.38 11.92
N HIS A 113 -9.06 18.96 12.95
CA HIS A 113 -9.51 18.93 14.34
C HIS A 113 -8.75 19.91 15.24
N ASP A 114 -8.27 21.02 14.68
CA ASP A 114 -7.60 22.10 15.40
C ASP A 114 -6.31 21.69 16.14
N GLY A 115 -5.67 20.59 15.75
CA GLY A 115 -4.38 20.14 16.28
C GLY A 115 -3.17 20.81 15.62
N SER A 116 -1.97 20.47 16.11
CA SER A 116 -0.68 20.91 15.53
C SER A 116 -0.49 22.43 15.44
N LYS A 117 -0.85 23.16 16.51
CA LYS A 117 -0.83 24.63 16.56
C LYS A 117 0.32 25.21 17.38
N ASN A 118 0.63 24.58 18.51
CA ASN A 118 1.40 25.17 19.59
C ASN A 118 2.73 24.45 19.76
N ASP A 119 3.77 25.21 20.10
CA ASP A 119 5.07 24.65 20.43
C ASP A 119 5.08 24.10 21.85
N PHE A 120 5.67 22.93 22.04
CA PHE A 120 5.74 22.30 23.35
C PHE A 120 6.98 22.76 24.13
N LYS A 121 6.76 23.17 25.38
CA LYS A 121 7.78 23.72 26.29
C LYS A 121 7.96 22.78 27.48
N ILE A 122 9.21 22.41 27.74
CA ILE A 122 9.56 21.53 28.86
C ILE A 122 10.78 22.04 29.60
N THR A 123 10.87 21.72 30.89
CA THR A 123 12.10 21.77 31.67
C THR A 123 12.36 20.41 32.27
N ILE A 124 13.64 20.05 32.41
CA ILE A 124 14.07 18.75 32.94
C ILE A 124 14.94 18.99 34.17
N GLU A 125 14.49 18.51 35.33
CA GLU A 125 15.19 18.66 36.61
C GLU A 125 15.09 17.33 37.38
N ASN A 126 16.21 16.79 37.88
CA ASN A 126 16.24 15.62 38.76
C ASN A 126 15.39 14.43 38.25
N ASP A 127 15.57 14.02 36.99
CA ASP A 127 14.81 12.97 36.32
C ASP A 127 13.28 13.18 36.26
N VAL A 128 12.84 14.43 36.43
CA VAL A 128 11.45 14.86 36.25
C VAL A 128 11.36 15.84 35.10
N VAL A 129 10.44 15.58 34.18
CA VAL A 129 10.02 16.53 33.14
C VAL A 129 8.87 17.37 33.69
N LYS A 130 9.02 18.69 33.67
CA LYS A 130 7.94 19.64 33.95
C LYS A 130 7.48 20.29 32.65
N TYR A 131 6.18 20.40 32.43
CA TYR A 131 5.60 20.95 31.22
C TYR A 131 4.25 21.63 31.50
N SER A 132 3.79 22.47 30.57
CA SER A 132 2.49 23.16 30.67
C SER A 132 1.89 23.39 29.28
N PHE A 133 0.60 23.71 29.24
CA PHE A 133 -0.16 23.93 28.00
C PHE A 133 -0.76 25.35 27.97
N SER A 134 0.05 26.35 28.34
CA SER A 134 -0.40 27.73 28.54
C SER A 134 -1.01 28.37 27.29
N GLU A 135 -0.53 27.99 26.10
CA GLU A 135 -1.05 28.49 24.82
C GLU A 135 -2.44 27.93 24.49
N SER A 136 -2.85 26.84 25.14
CA SER A 136 -4.23 26.32 25.12
C SER A 136 -5.07 26.79 26.31
N GLY A 137 -4.57 27.77 27.09
CA GLY A 137 -5.24 28.32 28.26
C GLY A 137 -5.09 27.49 29.54
N ASP A 138 -4.30 26.42 29.53
CA ASP A 138 -4.04 25.58 30.71
C ASP A 138 -2.66 25.90 31.31
N ASN A 139 -2.68 26.73 32.35
CA ASN A 139 -1.49 27.20 33.06
C ASN A 139 -1.00 26.23 34.14
N LYS A 140 -1.56 25.01 34.24
CA LYS A 140 -1.09 24.02 35.21
C LYS A 140 0.29 23.51 34.81
N ILE A 141 1.14 23.31 35.82
CA ILE A 141 2.43 22.64 35.67
C ILE A 141 2.20 21.15 35.90
N TYR A 142 2.42 20.37 34.84
CA TYR A 142 2.40 18.92 34.87
C TYR A 142 3.80 18.38 35.07
N GLN A 143 3.90 17.19 35.67
CA GLN A 143 5.16 16.54 35.97
C GLN A 143 5.10 15.06 35.59
N SER A 144 6.15 14.57 34.94
CA SER A 144 6.31 13.16 34.60
C SER A 144 7.74 12.70 34.90
N TYR A 145 7.89 11.48 35.41
CA TYR A 145 9.21 10.89 35.62
C TYR A 145 9.83 10.40 34.30
N ILE A 146 11.13 10.59 34.18
CA ILE A 146 11.92 10.08 33.07
C ILE A 146 12.22 8.60 33.31
N ILE A 147 12.02 7.80 32.28
CA ILE A 147 12.32 6.39 32.21
C ILE A 147 13.45 6.20 31.21
N THR A 148 14.50 5.53 31.66
CA THR A 148 15.67 5.19 30.84
C THR A 148 15.63 3.70 30.49
N ASP A 149 15.59 3.40 29.20
CA ASP A 149 15.69 2.04 28.70
C ASP A 149 17.11 1.53 28.96
N LYS A 150 17.26 0.48 29.78
CA LYS A 150 18.58 0.05 30.29
C LYS A 150 19.56 -0.37 29.20
N GLN A 151 19.07 -0.99 28.12
CA GLN A 151 19.91 -1.52 27.06
C GLN A 151 20.29 -0.47 26.01
N SER A 152 19.34 0.39 25.63
CA SER A 152 19.57 1.42 24.60
C SER A 152 20.03 2.76 25.17
N GLY A 153 19.84 3.00 26.46
CA GLY A 153 20.08 4.29 27.12
C GLY A 153 19.03 5.35 26.78
N PHE A 154 17.96 5.00 26.06
CA PHE A 154 16.98 5.98 25.60
C PHE A 154 16.15 6.52 26.76
N ARG A 155 16.05 7.85 26.83
CA ARG A 155 15.24 8.56 27.83
C ARG A 155 13.88 8.88 27.26
N SER A 156 12.84 8.62 28.04
CA SER A 156 11.46 8.90 27.62
C SER A 156 10.57 9.16 28.82
N PHE A 157 9.40 9.74 28.59
CA PHE A 157 8.37 9.92 29.62
C PHE A 157 6.98 9.69 29.03
N PHE A 158 5.99 9.50 29.90
CA PHE A 158 4.59 9.38 29.50
C PHE A 158 3.84 10.66 29.85
N ALA A 159 2.97 11.11 28.96
CA ALA A 159 2.14 12.28 29.16
C ALA A 159 0.83 12.17 28.36
N GLU A 160 -0.20 12.87 28.84
CA GLU A 160 -1.43 13.08 28.09
C GLU A 160 -1.38 14.46 27.44
N ILE A 161 -1.31 14.50 26.11
CA ILE A 161 -0.99 15.72 25.35
C ILE A 161 -2.23 16.20 24.58
N PRO A 162 -2.61 17.49 24.67
CA PRO A 162 -3.66 18.08 23.85
C PRO A 162 -3.32 18.05 22.36
N LEU A 163 -4.32 17.93 21.49
CA LEU A 163 -4.11 17.86 20.03
C LEU A 163 -3.33 19.06 19.48
N GLU A 164 -3.51 20.22 20.09
CA GLU A 164 -2.86 21.48 19.71
C GLU A 164 -1.32 21.37 19.78
N TYR A 165 -0.76 20.45 20.58
CA TYR A 165 0.69 20.25 20.75
C TYR A 165 1.23 19.00 20.03
N ILE A 166 0.36 18.18 19.43
CA ILE A 166 0.74 16.96 18.72
C ILE A 166 0.94 17.26 17.25
N PHE A 167 2.02 16.75 16.69
CA PHE A 167 2.35 16.83 15.27
C PHE A 167 2.63 15.42 14.72
N HIS A 168 2.47 15.25 13.41
CA HIS A 168 2.81 14.01 12.74
C HIS A 168 4.29 13.98 12.33
N ASP A 169 4.98 12.88 12.62
CA ASP A 169 6.38 12.66 12.19
C ASP A 169 6.44 12.05 10.79
N GLU A 170 6.50 12.90 9.77
CA GLU A 170 6.62 12.47 8.38
C GLU A 170 7.97 11.80 8.06
N LYS A 171 9.01 12.05 8.88
CA LYS A 171 10.37 11.52 8.67
C LYS A 171 10.48 10.05 9.08
N ILE A 172 9.98 9.70 10.26
CA ILE A 172 10.02 8.32 10.76
C ILE A 172 8.84 7.49 10.22
N ASN A 173 7.69 8.13 9.96
CA ASN A 173 6.47 7.42 9.56
C ASN A 173 5.72 8.13 8.43
N PRO A 174 6.12 7.91 7.17
CA PRO A 174 5.54 8.60 6.01
C PRO A 174 4.16 8.05 5.57
N ARG A 175 3.49 7.22 6.38
CA ARG A 175 2.33 6.43 5.96
C ARG A 175 1.02 7.19 6.04
N GLY A 176 0.17 6.97 5.04
CA GLY A 176 -1.26 7.30 5.10
C GLY A 176 -2.04 6.42 6.10
N ILE A 177 -3.22 6.89 6.45
CA ILE A 177 -4.18 6.23 7.34
C ILE A 177 -5.04 5.29 6.50
N ALA A 178 -4.73 4.00 6.56
CA ALA A 178 -5.55 2.94 5.99
C ALA A 178 -6.95 2.87 6.63
N GLN A 179 -7.99 2.97 5.79
CA GLN A 179 -9.39 3.01 6.20
C GLN A 179 -9.87 1.73 6.91
N GLU A 180 -9.39 0.55 6.50
CA GLU A 180 -9.77 -0.72 7.16
C GLU A 180 -9.25 -0.80 8.60
N SER A 181 -8.00 -0.36 8.82
CA SER A 181 -7.40 -0.32 10.16
C SER A 181 -8.09 0.72 11.04
N LEU A 182 -8.44 1.87 10.46
CA LEU A 182 -9.20 2.92 11.13
C LEU A 182 -10.58 2.42 11.57
N ARG A 183 -11.32 1.73 10.68
CA ARG A 183 -12.65 1.16 10.99
C ARG A 183 -12.61 0.23 12.20
N LYS A 184 -11.67 -0.72 12.25
CA LYS A 184 -11.55 -1.66 13.36
C LYS A 184 -11.28 -0.95 14.68
N LEU A 185 -10.39 0.04 14.67
CA LEU A 185 -10.07 0.83 15.87
C LEU A 185 -11.23 1.72 16.33
N LEU A 186 -11.95 2.34 15.39
CA LEU A 186 -13.17 3.08 15.69
C LEU A 186 -14.21 2.20 16.37
N GLU A 187 -14.44 0.98 15.88
CA GLU A 187 -15.38 0.03 16.48
C GLU A 187 -14.96 -0.38 17.91
N GLU A 188 -13.67 -0.61 18.15
CA GLU A 188 -13.15 -0.97 19.47
C GLU A 188 -13.30 0.20 20.48
N PHE A 189 -12.84 1.39 20.11
CA PHE A 189 -12.91 2.56 20.99
C PHE A 189 -14.34 3.05 21.21
N PHE A 190 -15.20 2.95 20.19
CA PHE A 190 -16.62 3.28 20.32
C PHE A 190 -17.32 2.36 21.34
N ARG A 191 -16.87 1.11 21.48
CA ARG A 191 -17.35 0.17 22.52
C ARG A 191 -16.78 0.45 23.92
N GLY A 192 -16.02 1.53 24.10
CA GLY A 192 -15.37 1.86 25.36
C GLY A 192 -14.22 0.93 25.74
N ARG A 193 -13.68 0.16 24.80
CA ARG A 193 -12.52 -0.71 25.06
C ARG A 193 -11.24 0.12 25.10
N PRO A 194 -10.32 -0.14 26.06
CA PRO A 194 -9.16 0.70 26.27
C PRO A 194 -8.11 0.51 25.17
N GLN A 195 -7.30 1.56 24.94
CA GLN A 195 -6.07 1.44 24.18
C GLN A 195 -5.04 0.65 24.99
N LEU A 196 -4.65 -0.52 24.51
CA LEU A 196 -3.69 -1.38 25.21
C LEU A 196 -2.23 -0.91 25.08
N GLN A 197 -1.89 -0.28 23.96
CA GLN A 197 -0.53 0.19 23.67
C GLN A 197 -0.56 1.66 23.30
N ILE A 198 0.14 2.47 24.09
CA ILE A 198 0.27 3.92 23.91
C ILE A 198 0.93 4.30 22.59
N ALA A 199 0.64 5.48 22.07
CA ALA A 199 1.32 5.99 20.87
C ALA A 199 2.74 6.43 21.21
N LEU A 200 3.64 6.35 20.23
CA LEU A 200 5.05 6.74 20.39
C LEU A 200 5.33 8.04 19.63
N SER A 201 6.09 8.90 20.28
CA SER A 201 6.46 10.20 19.78
C SER A 201 7.86 10.57 20.22
N ARG A 202 8.46 11.54 19.53
CA ARG A 202 9.76 12.12 19.91
C ARG A 202 9.64 13.63 20.05
N LEU A 203 10.54 14.20 20.83
CA LEU A 203 10.77 15.63 20.83
C LEU A 203 11.65 16.02 19.64
N LEU A 204 11.22 17.02 18.89
CA LEU A 204 12.04 17.69 17.89
C LEU A 204 12.80 18.83 18.55
N THR A 205 14.10 18.66 18.79
CA THR A 205 14.94 19.73 19.37
C THR A 205 15.48 20.66 18.28
N LYS A 206 15.83 21.90 18.64
CA LYS A 206 16.48 22.85 17.72
C LYS A 206 17.81 22.38 17.11
N LYS A 207 18.49 21.35 17.66
CA LYS A 207 19.71 20.75 17.07
C LYS A 207 19.50 20.31 15.61
N GLU A 208 18.30 19.82 15.26
CA GLU A 208 17.99 19.39 13.88
C GLU A 208 17.70 20.57 12.91
N ASN A 209 17.40 21.77 13.41
CA ASN A 209 17.00 22.91 12.55
C ASN A 209 18.13 23.87 12.17
N SER A 210 19.29 23.87 12.86
CA SER A 210 20.30 24.94 12.68
C SER A 210 21.71 24.48 12.30
N GLY A 211 21.99 23.18 12.18
CA GLY A 211 23.31 22.66 11.79
C GLY A 211 24.50 23.12 12.66
N SER A 212 24.25 23.73 13.81
CA SER A 212 25.25 24.41 14.63
C SER A 212 25.10 23.97 16.10
N GLY A 213 26.17 23.38 16.63
CA GLY A 213 26.21 22.71 17.93
C GLY A 213 26.28 23.64 19.14
N VAL A 214 25.33 24.58 19.29
CA VAL A 214 25.19 25.39 20.51
C VAL A 214 23.79 25.19 21.09
N TYR A 215 23.74 24.85 22.37
CA TYR A 215 22.52 24.65 23.16
C TYR A 215 21.97 26.02 23.60
N ASP A 216 20.72 26.31 23.24
CA ASP A 216 19.95 27.43 23.77
C ASP A 216 18.62 26.89 24.29
N ASP A 217 18.42 26.99 25.61
CA ASP A 217 17.25 26.54 26.36
C ASP A 217 15.94 27.22 25.93
N SER A 218 16.01 28.28 25.12
CA SER A 218 14.89 29.19 25.01
C SER A 218 13.83 28.86 23.96
N GLN A 219 13.99 27.94 22.99
CA GLN A 219 12.98 27.84 21.90
C GLN A 219 12.89 26.50 21.13
N ILE A 220 11.64 26.04 20.93
CA ILE A 220 11.04 24.97 20.06
C ILE A 220 11.39 23.49 20.35
N ASN A 221 10.43 22.73 20.93
CA ASN A 221 10.50 21.26 21.11
C ASN A 221 9.20 20.51 20.70
N LYS A 222 8.84 20.49 19.42
CA LYS A 222 7.57 19.86 18.95
C LYS A 222 7.47 18.38 19.34
N ILE A 223 6.24 17.90 19.63
CA ILE A 223 5.98 16.47 19.85
C ILE A 223 5.57 15.84 18.52
N LEU A 224 6.46 15.05 17.94
CA LEU A 224 6.26 14.37 16.66
C LEU A 224 5.87 12.91 16.89
N VAL A 225 4.64 12.54 16.54
CA VAL A 225 4.14 11.15 16.60
C VAL A 225 4.62 10.36 15.40
N PHE A 226 5.34 9.28 15.67
CA PHE A 226 5.84 8.37 14.64
C PHE A 226 5.24 6.96 14.70
N ASP A 227 4.62 6.55 15.80
CA ASP A 227 3.92 5.26 15.86
C ASP A 227 2.57 5.35 16.58
N GLY A 228 1.59 4.58 16.11
CA GLY A 228 0.20 4.60 16.59
C GLY A 228 -0.73 5.56 15.84
N GLN A 229 -0.38 6.02 14.64
CA GLN A 229 -1.16 7.02 13.90
C GLN A 229 -2.65 6.67 13.70
N HIS A 230 -2.98 5.41 13.38
CA HIS A 230 -4.38 4.98 13.22
C HIS A 230 -5.15 4.98 14.55
N LYS A 231 -4.46 4.72 15.67
CA LYS A 231 -5.05 4.76 17.02
C LYS A 231 -5.43 6.19 17.39
N ILE A 232 -4.50 7.12 17.17
CA ILE A 232 -4.72 8.55 17.43
C ILE A 232 -5.83 9.07 16.51
N ALA A 233 -5.77 8.76 15.22
CA ALA A 233 -6.80 9.12 14.26
C ALA A 233 -8.20 8.67 14.69
N ALA A 234 -8.36 7.40 15.08
CA ALA A 234 -9.63 6.88 15.54
C ALA A 234 -10.14 7.61 16.79
N GLN A 235 -9.26 7.94 17.73
CA GLN A 235 -9.63 8.70 18.93
C GLN A 235 -10.07 10.13 18.61
N ILE A 236 -9.32 10.83 17.75
CA ILE A 236 -9.67 12.20 17.33
C ILE A 236 -11.05 12.21 16.65
N LEU A 237 -11.30 11.25 15.75
CA LEU A 237 -12.57 11.13 15.05
C LEU A 237 -13.75 10.76 15.98
N LEU A 238 -13.47 10.16 17.14
CA LEU A 238 -14.45 9.92 18.21
C LEU A 238 -14.60 11.11 19.18
N GLY A 239 -13.87 12.20 18.96
CA GLY A 239 -13.96 13.44 19.73
C GLY A 239 -12.93 13.59 20.85
N THR A 240 -11.95 12.71 20.96
CA THR A 240 -10.89 12.82 21.97
C THR A 240 -10.00 14.03 21.72
N ARG A 241 -9.79 14.86 22.74
CA ARG A 241 -8.97 16.09 22.67
C ARG A 241 -7.59 16.01 23.30
N LYS A 242 -7.32 14.94 24.08
CA LYS A 242 -6.02 14.69 24.69
C LYS A 242 -5.62 13.24 24.46
N ILE A 243 -4.36 13.00 24.08
CA ILE A 243 -3.89 11.69 23.65
C ILE A 243 -2.76 11.24 24.57
N PRO A 244 -2.82 10.03 25.14
CA PRO A 244 -1.70 9.47 25.88
C PRO A 244 -0.57 9.09 24.91
N VAL A 245 0.63 9.59 25.17
CA VAL A 245 1.84 9.34 24.36
C VAL A 245 3.05 9.00 25.24
N ARG A 246 3.92 8.12 24.73
CA ARG A 246 5.31 8.01 25.17
C ARG A 246 6.16 8.96 24.33
N ILE A 247 6.92 9.82 24.99
CA ILE A 247 7.72 10.86 24.34
C ILE A 247 9.19 10.56 24.59
N PHE A 248 9.96 10.31 23.54
CA PHE A 248 11.41 10.14 23.59
C PHE A 248 12.11 11.51 23.63
N ILE A 249 13.09 11.64 24.53
CA ILE A 249 13.87 12.87 24.77
C ILE A 249 15.23 12.72 24.10
N ASP A 250 15.55 13.62 23.15
CA ASP A 250 16.80 13.64 22.36
C ASP A 250 17.24 12.24 21.88
N PRO A 251 16.34 11.43 21.25
CA PRO A 251 16.69 10.09 20.83
C PRO A 251 17.71 10.13 19.69
N ASN A 252 18.61 9.14 19.64
CA ASN A 252 19.36 8.88 18.41
C ASN A 252 18.36 8.46 17.32
N LEU A 253 18.17 9.33 16.32
CA LEU A 253 17.14 9.17 15.32
C LEU A 253 17.35 7.94 14.44
N ASP A 254 18.60 7.64 14.07
CA ASP A 254 18.93 6.48 13.24
C ASP A 254 18.56 5.18 13.94
N VAL A 255 18.90 5.07 15.23
CA VAL A 255 18.56 3.92 16.05
C VAL A 255 17.05 3.81 16.21
N LEU A 256 16.35 4.93 16.41
CA LEU A 256 14.89 4.95 16.55
C LEU A 256 14.19 4.55 15.24
N LEU A 257 14.65 5.06 14.09
CA LEU A 257 14.15 4.74 12.76
C LEU A 257 14.41 3.28 12.40
N THR A 258 15.63 2.79 12.66
CA THR A 258 16.00 1.39 12.47
C THR A 258 15.15 0.47 13.34
N THR A 259 14.96 0.83 14.61
CA THR A 259 14.13 0.06 15.55
C THR A 259 12.67 0.03 15.13
N ASN A 260 12.10 1.18 14.74
CA ASN A 260 10.72 1.27 14.26
C ASN A 260 10.52 0.45 12.97
N THR A 261 11.50 0.50 12.06
CA THR A 261 11.52 -0.30 10.84
C THR A 261 11.59 -1.79 11.15
N ASN A 262 12.49 -2.21 12.04
CA ASN A 262 12.65 -3.61 12.43
C ASN A 262 11.44 -4.15 13.20
N ALA A 263 10.81 -3.34 14.04
CA ALA A 263 9.57 -3.66 14.73
C ALA A 263 8.42 -3.91 13.73
N GLY A 264 8.35 -3.10 12.68
CA GLY A 264 7.42 -3.28 11.56
C GLY A 264 7.79 -4.41 10.57
N ASP A 265 9.06 -4.83 10.53
CA ASP A 265 9.58 -5.82 9.57
C ASP A 265 9.73 -7.23 10.16
N GLN A 266 10.65 -7.41 11.13
CA GLN A 266 11.14 -8.71 11.59
C GLN A 266 10.48 -9.23 12.88
N LEU A 267 10.08 -8.33 13.78
CA LEU A 267 9.63 -8.68 15.15
C LEU A 267 8.11 -8.89 15.31
N ARG A 268 7.36 -8.92 14.19
CA ARG A 268 5.94 -9.34 14.06
C ARG A 268 4.98 -8.89 15.18
N GLN A 269 4.55 -7.64 15.13
CA GLN A 269 3.15 -7.27 15.44
C GLN A 269 2.62 -6.33 14.35
N VAL A 270 1.70 -6.86 13.51
CA VAL A 270 1.04 -6.23 12.35
C VAL A 270 1.90 -6.16 11.07
N ALA A 271 1.50 -6.92 10.05
CA ALA A 271 2.18 -7.00 8.76
C ALA A 271 2.10 -5.67 8.00
N PHE A 272 3.26 -5.09 7.70
CA PHE A 272 3.39 -4.11 6.63
C PHE A 272 3.39 -4.83 5.28
N ASP A 273 2.67 -4.24 4.34
CA ASP A 273 2.65 -4.68 2.96
C ASP A 273 4.06 -4.59 2.32
N LYS A 274 4.39 -5.55 1.45
CA LYS A 274 5.71 -5.66 0.80
C LYS A 274 6.06 -4.43 -0.03
N SER A 275 5.05 -3.71 -0.52
CA SER A 275 5.17 -2.44 -1.26
C SER A 275 5.82 -1.34 -0.40
N ILE A 276 5.39 -1.19 0.86
CA ILE A 276 5.90 -0.19 1.82
C ILE A 276 7.34 -0.52 2.25
N LYS A 277 7.67 -1.80 2.45
CA LYS A 277 9.02 -2.25 2.81
C LYS A 277 10.08 -1.81 1.79
N ARG A 278 9.72 -1.79 0.50
CA ARG A 278 10.63 -1.46 -0.60
C ARG A 278 10.77 0.05 -0.82
N GLN A 279 9.75 0.83 -0.46
CA GLN A 279 9.86 2.30 -0.40
C GLN A 279 10.84 2.75 0.70
N LEU A 280 10.86 2.07 1.85
CA LEU A 280 11.88 2.29 2.87
C LEU A 280 13.28 1.86 2.39
N GLY A 281 13.39 0.75 1.65
CA GLY A 281 14.65 0.29 1.05
C GLY A 281 15.29 1.32 0.12
N HIS A 282 14.48 2.05 -0.68
CA HIS A 282 14.95 3.14 -1.53
C HIS A 282 15.60 4.27 -0.70
N SER A 283 14.92 4.78 0.33
CA SER A 283 15.46 5.84 1.19
C SER A 283 16.72 5.41 1.94
N LEU A 284 16.78 4.14 2.37
CA LEU A 284 17.96 3.57 3.04
C LEU A 284 19.14 3.39 2.09
N TYR A 285 18.89 3.10 0.81
CA TYR A 285 19.95 3.03 -0.20
C TYR A 285 20.60 4.40 -0.44
N THR A 286 19.79 5.46 -0.63
CA THR A 286 20.28 6.83 -0.80
C THR A 286 21.09 7.29 0.41
N ASP A 287 20.63 7.02 1.64
CA ASP A 287 21.38 7.33 2.86
C ASP A 287 22.74 6.60 2.90
N ARG A 288 22.81 5.34 2.46
CA ARG A 288 24.08 4.59 2.41
C ARG A 288 25.06 5.16 1.39
N ILE A 289 24.57 5.63 0.23
CA ILE A 289 25.39 6.37 -0.76
C ILE A 289 25.96 7.63 -0.11
N SER A 290 25.11 8.47 0.49
CA SER A 290 25.55 9.73 1.11
C SER A 290 26.55 9.51 2.25
N ARG A 291 26.36 8.47 3.09
CA ARG A 291 27.33 8.11 4.14
C ARG A 291 28.66 7.65 3.56
N TYR A 292 28.63 6.82 2.52
CA TYR A 292 29.87 6.38 1.85
C TYR A 292 30.65 7.58 1.29
N GLN A 293 29.95 8.52 0.66
CA GLN A 293 30.55 9.77 0.17
C GLN A 293 31.17 10.60 1.30
N GLN A 294 30.45 10.77 2.42
CA GLN A 294 30.96 11.49 3.59
C GLN A 294 32.20 10.82 4.20
N ASP A 295 32.16 9.50 4.40
CA ASP A 295 33.26 8.74 4.98
C ASP A 295 34.54 8.80 4.12
N HIS A 296 34.40 8.97 2.80
CA HIS A 296 35.50 9.06 1.84
C HIS A 296 35.82 10.48 1.39
N ASN A 297 35.16 11.50 1.94
CA ASN A 297 35.28 12.91 1.54
C ASN A 297 35.03 13.14 0.03
N LEU A 298 34.07 12.41 -0.54
CA LEU A 298 33.62 12.58 -1.92
C LEU A 298 32.57 13.70 -2.00
N GLY A 299 32.43 14.32 -3.17
CA GLY A 299 31.35 15.29 -3.42
C GLY A 299 29.98 14.60 -3.45
N GLU A 300 28.90 15.37 -3.24
CA GLU A 300 27.52 14.83 -3.25
C GLU A 300 27.14 14.19 -4.59
N ASP A 301 27.70 14.69 -5.70
CA ASP A 301 27.48 14.15 -7.05
C ASP A 301 28.54 13.10 -7.46
N ASP A 302 29.51 12.81 -6.61
CA ASP A 302 30.56 11.84 -6.91
C ASP A 302 30.09 10.43 -6.56
N GLU A 303 29.62 9.73 -7.59
CA GLU A 303 29.17 8.35 -7.55
C GLU A 303 30.14 7.40 -8.28
N ASN A 304 31.44 7.73 -8.30
CA ASN A 304 32.49 6.93 -8.96
C ASN A 304 32.94 5.71 -8.14
N PHE A 305 32.00 5.04 -7.48
CA PHE A 305 32.20 3.82 -6.71
C PHE A 305 31.10 2.81 -7.03
N SER A 306 31.36 1.52 -6.82
CA SER A 306 30.44 0.45 -7.20
C SER A 306 29.51 0.00 -6.07
N GLU A 307 28.48 -0.76 -6.42
CA GLU A 307 27.63 -1.47 -5.45
C GLU A 307 28.45 -2.41 -4.55
N ARG A 308 29.52 -3.02 -5.09
CA ARG A 308 30.44 -3.86 -4.31
C ARG A 308 31.27 -3.06 -3.33
N ASP A 309 31.72 -1.87 -3.70
CA ASP A 309 32.47 -0.99 -2.81
C ASP A 309 31.60 -0.56 -1.64
N LEU A 310 30.35 -0.20 -1.93
CA LEU A 310 29.35 0.16 -0.92
C LEU A 310 29.11 -0.99 0.08
N VAL A 311 28.87 -2.21 -0.41
CA VAL A 311 28.68 -3.40 0.43
C VAL A 311 29.96 -3.77 1.21
N SER A 312 31.13 -3.57 0.60
CA SER A 312 32.43 -3.87 1.21
C SER A 312 32.84 -2.86 2.29
N HIS A 313 32.34 -1.63 2.23
CA HIS A 313 32.48 -0.62 3.28
C HIS A 313 31.59 -0.97 4.48
N PHE A 314 30.32 -1.27 4.24
CA PHE A 314 29.35 -1.64 5.27
C PHE A 314 29.36 -3.15 5.59
N ARG A 315 30.53 -3.74 5.89
CA ARG A 315 30.68 -5.20 6.07
C ARG A 315 29.75 -5.81 7.13
N GLY A 316 29.42 -5.05 8.18
CA GLY A 316 28.50 -5.47 9.24
C GLY A 316 27.03 -5.52 8.80
N GLU A 317 26.69 -4.92 7.66
CA GLU A 317 25.34 -4.80 7.10
C GLU A 317 25.29 -5.23 5.63
N ALA A 318 26.23 -6.07 5.19
CA ALA A 318 26.41 -6.39 3.77
C ALA A 318 25.14 -6.99 3.14
N ARG A 319 24.39 -7.79 3.91
CA ARG A 319 23.14 -8.41 3.46
C ARG A 319 22.03 -7.37 3.30
N GLU A 320 21.97 -6.42 4.22
CA GLU A 320 21.01 -5.31 4.26
C GLU A 320 21.26 -4.34 3.11
N VAL A 321 22.51 -3.94 2.89
CA VAL A 321 22.89 -3.05 1.78
C VAL A 321 22.61 -3.71 0.42
N LYS A 322 22.94 -5.00 0.25
CA LYS A 322 22.55 -5.75 -0.96
C LYS A 322 21.03 -5.76 -1.16
N ARG A 323 20.25 -5.91 -0.08
CA ARG A 323 18.78 -5.84 -0.15
C ARG A 323 18.32 -4.44 -0.57
N TYR A 324 18.90 -3.37 -0.02
CA TYR A 324 18.52 -1.98 -0.34
C TYR A 324 18.76 -1.64 -1.81
N ILE A 325 19.89 -2.08 -2.38
CA ILE A 325 20.19 -1.95 -3.81
C ILE A 325 19.11 -2.62 -4.66
N LEU A 326 18.78 -3.88 -4.38
CA LEU A 326 17.78 -4.60 -5.16
C LEU A 326 16.37 -4.02 -4.97
N ASP A 327 16.05 -3.53 -3.78
CA ASP A 327 14.78 -2.87 -3.51
C ASP A 327 14.67 -1.52 -4.20
N TYR A 328 15.79 -0.77 -4.33
CA TYR A 328 15.86 0.43 -5.18
C TYR A 328 15.49 0.09 -6.63
N VAL A 329 16.14 -0.91 -7.24
CA VAL A 329 15.83 -1.31 -8.63
C VAL A 329 14.37 -1.71 -8.80
N ARG A 330 13.84 -2.55 -7.91
CA ARG A 330 12.42 -2.98 -7.94
C ARG A 330 11.47 -1.81 -7.79
N ASN A 331 11.76 -0.88 -6.88
CA ASN A 331 10.94 0.29 -6.64
C ASN A 331 10.94 1.19 -7.87
N SER A 332 12.11 1.48 -8.43
CA SER A 332 12.26 2.30 -9.64
C SER A 332 11.45 1.75 -10.81
N ILE A 333 11.40 0.42 -11.01
CA ILE A 333 10.55 -0.19 -12.05
C ILE A 333 9.07 -0.06 -11.70
N THR A 334 8.66 -0.35 -10.46
CA THR A 334 7.24 -0.38 -10.10
C THR A 334 6.61 1.01 -10.08
N GLN A 335 7.36 1.99 -9.60
CA GLN A 335 6.90 3.37 -9.42
C GLN A 335 7.21 4.25 -10.63
N ASP A 336 7.86 3.70 -11.66
CA ASP A 336 8.07 4.39 -12.92
C ASP A 336 6.74 4.93 -13.44
N ARG A 337 6.75 6.19 -13.91
CA ARG A 337 5.56 6.89 -14.39
C ARG A 337 5.06 6.31 -15.71
N ASP A 338 5.97 5.74 -16.50
CA ASP A 338 5.67 5.17 -17.80
C ASP A 338 5.28 3.69 -17.70
N ASN A 339 5.29 3.08 -16.50
CA ASN A 339 4.91 1.68 -16.32
C ASN A 339 3.39 1.48 -16.37
N LEU A 340 2.88 1.14 -17.55
CA LEU A 340 1.47 0.88 -17.84
C LEU A 340 0.93 -0.36 -17.11
N LEU A 341 1.78 -1.33 -16.78
CA LEU A 341 1.33 -2.53 -16.07
C LEU A 341 0.95 -2.22 -14.62
N ARG A 342 1.43 -1.10 -14.06
CA ARG A 342 1.14 -0.63 -12.70
C ARG A 342 -0.35 -0.56 -12.39
N GLU A 343 -1.18 -0.15 -13.35
CA GLU A 343 -2.64 -0.04 -13.20
C GLU A 343 -3.33 -1.39 -12.95
N TYR A 344 -2.65 -2.50 -13.27
CA TYR A 344 -3.16 -3.87 -13.12
C TYR A 344 -2.54 -4.63 -11.94
N ILE A 345 -1.74 -3.95 -11.10
CA ILE A 345 -1.05 -4.54 -9.95
C ILE A 345 -1.80 -4.21 -8.65
N ASP A 346 -2.29 -5.25 -7.97
CA ASP A 346 -2.73 -5.18 -6.58
C ASP A 346 -1.53 -5.15 -5.64
N PHE A 347 -1.21 -3.95 -5.15
CA PHE A 347 -0.13 -3.73 -4.19
C PHE A 347 -0.41 -4.38 -2.84
N GLU A 348 -1.67 -4.35 -2.38
CA GLU A 348 -2.08 -4.82 -1.04
C GLU A 348 -2.17 -6.35 -0.93
N GLY A 349 -2.19 -7.04 -2.07
CA GLY A 349 -2.21 -8.51 -2.17
C GLY A 349 -3.49 -9.18 -1.65
N LYS A 350 -4.55 -8.41 -1.43
CA LYS A 350 -5.87 -8.86 -0.94
C LYS A 350 -7.03 -8.32 -1.78
N GLY A 351 -6.74 -7.46 -2.75
CA GLY A 351 -7.69 -6.93 -3.70
C GLY A 351 -8.26 -8.02 -4.58
N LYS A 352 -9.53 -7.87 -4.93
CA LYS A 352 -10.23 -8.77 -5.86
C LYS A 352 -10.53 -8.12 -7.20
N LYS A 353 -10.05 -6.87 -7.37
CA LYS A 353 -10.30 -6.01 -8.53
C LYS A 353 -9.18 -6.07 -9.56
N LEU A 354 -7.93 -6.20 -9.15
CA LEU A 354 -6.78 -6.19 -10.06
C LEU A 354 -6.26 -7.62 -10.29
N PRO A 355 -5.78 -7.93 -11.50
CA PRO A 355 -5.50 -9.31 -11.87
C PRO A 355 -4.13 -9.82 -11.45
N ILE A 356 -3.17 -8.92 -11.19
CA ILE A 356 -1.81 -9.29 -10.81
C ILE A 356 -1.56 -8.85 -9.38
N SER A 357 -1.11 -9.74 -8.50
CA SER A 357 -0.65 -9.31 -7.18
C SER A 357 0.79 -8.80 -7.24
N TYR A 358 1.18 -7.89 -6.34
CA TYR A 358 2.58 -7.49 -6.23
C TYR A 358 3.52 -8.68 -5.94
N SER A 359 3.03 -9.69 -5.21
CA SER A 359 3.79 -10.92 -4.99
C SER A 359 4.01 -11.73 -6.27
N THR A 360 3.10 -11.62 -7.24
CA THR A 360 3.25 -12.24 -8.56
C THR A 360 4.40 -11.57 -9.30
N ILE A 361 4.43 -10.23 -9.37
CA ILE A 361 5.53 -9.47 -9.98
C ILE A 361 6.89 -9.85 -9.39
N ASP A 362 6.95 -10.01 -8.07
CA ASP A 362 8.17 -10.41 -7.36
C ASP A 362 8.68 -11.80 -7.74
N LYS A 363 7.76 -12.77 -7.81
CA LYS A 363 8.09 -14.16 -8.14
C LYS A 363 8.26 -14.40 -9.63
N THR A 364 7.80 -13.49 -10.48
CA THR A 364 7.93 -13.59 -11.93
C THR A 364 8.97 -12.59 -12.44
N PHE A 365 8.60 -11.34 -12.70
CA PHE A 365 9.48 -10.33 -13.29
C PHE A 365 10.80 -10.18 -12.54
N TYR A 366 10.76 -9.97 -11.22
CA TYR A 366 11.98 -9.72 -10.45
C TYR A 366 12.83 -10.95 -10.23
N SER A 367 12.21 -12.13 -10.20
CA SER A 367 12.95 -13.38 -10.04
C SER A 367 13.63 -13.81 -11.34
N LEU A 368 13.01 -13.53 -12.49
CA LEU A 368 13.43 -13.95 -13.83
C LEU A 368 14.33 -12.93 -14.54
N PHE A 369 14.09 -11.62 -14.38
CA PHE A 369 14.72 -10.61 -15.24
C PHE A 369 15.71 -9.69 -14.55
N LEU A 370 15.66 -9.57 -13.22
CA LEU A 370 16.59 -8.71 -12.49
C LEU A 370 17.88 -9.44 -12.11
N CYS A 371 19.00 -8.77 -12.36
CA CYS A 371 20.32 -9.12 -11.88
C CYS A 371 20.35 -9.02 -10.35
N LYS A 372 20.50 -10.18 -9.69
CA LYS A 372 20.59 -10.30 -8.23
C LYS A 372 22.00 -10.07 -7.71
N GLU A 373 22.98 -9.96 -8.61
CA GLU A 373 24.37 -9.74 -8.28
C GLU A 373 24.71 -8.26 -8.14
N LEU A 374 25.72 -7.98 -7.32
CA LEU A 374 26.23 -6.63 -7.10
C LEU A 374 27.16 -6.26 -8.25
N LEU A 375 26.96 -5.08 -8.83
CA LEU A 375 27.78 -4.59 -9.92
C LEU A 375 29.14 -4.10 -9.42
N ASN A 376 30.17 -4.39 -10.22
CA ASN A 376 31.53 -3.88 -10.03
C ASN A 376 31.75 -2.55 -10.76
N THR A 377 30.86 -2.17 -11.66
CA THR A 377 30.90 -0.88 -12.35
C THR A 377 30.53 0.23 -11.37
N ALA A 378 31.11 1.41 -11.54
CA ALA A 378 30.71 2.60 -10.79
C ALA A 378 29.22 2.89 -10.96
N ILE A 379 28.59 3.46 -9.94
CA ILE A 379 27.16 3.79 -9.95
C ILE A 379 26.84 4.78 -11.08
N ASN A 380 27.71 5.77 -11.31
CA ASN A 380 27.58 6.72 -12.43
C ASN A 380 28.12 6.21 -13.78
N TYR A 381 28.55 4.95 -13.88
CA TYR A 381 29.15 4.41 -15.10
C TYR A 381 28.22 4.64 -16.30
N ARG A 382 28.67 5.42 -17.29
CA ARG A 382 27.93 5.79 -18.50
C ARG A 382 26.52 6.35 -18.27
N ALA A 383 26.30 6.99 -17.12
CA ALA A 383 25.00 7.61 -16.81
C ALA A 383 24.69 8.79 -17.73
N ASP A 384 25.73 9.51 -18.18
CA ASP A 384 25.66 10.63 -19.11
C ASP A 384 25.22 10.24 -20.52
N THR A 385 25.56 9.03 -20.96
CA THR A 385 25.13 8.47 -22.25
C THR A 385 23.88 7.62 -22.15
N GLY A 386 23.31 7.45 -20.96
CA GLY A 386 22.14 6.60 -20.70
C GLY A 386 22.42 5.10 -20.85
N GLU A 387 23.69 4.69 -20.85
CA GLU A 387 24.11 3.29 -20.99
C GLU A 387 24.48 2.66 -19.65
N ASN A 388 24.06 3.25 -18.54
CA ASN A 388 24.29 2.69 -17.22
C ASN A 388 23.55 1.34 -17.08
N PRO A 389 24.24 0.24 -16.68
CA PRO A 389 23.64 -1.09 -16.64
C PRO A 389 22.37 -1.20 -15.78
N ARG A 390 22.31 -0.53 -14.61
CA ARG A 390 21.10 -0.54 -13.77
C ARG A 390 19.98 0.31 -14.35
N GLN A 391 20.30 1.46 -14.94
CA GLN A 391 19.30 2.29 -15.60
C GLN A 391 18.71 1.57 -16.82
N LEU A 392 19.53 0.93 -17.65
CA LEU A 392 19.09 0.07 -18.74
C LEU A 392 18.23 -1.08 -18.24
N GLU A 393 18.62 -1.74 -17.16
CA GLU A 393 17.84 -2.82 -16.55
C GLU A 393 16.45 -2.34 -16.13
N ILE A 394 16.36 -1.20 -15.46
CA ILE A 394 15.08 -0.59 -15.05
C ILE A 394 14.23 -0.25 -16.28
N GLN A 395 14.78 0.54 -17.21
CA GLN A 395 14.05 1.06 -18.37
C GLN A 395 13.54 -0.06 -19.28
N GLN A 396 14.36 -1.08 -19.52
CA GLN A 396 13.97 -2.16 -20.41
C GLN A 396 12.99 -3.14 -19.75
N VAL A 397 13.08 -3.38 -18.43
CA VAL A 397 12.04 -4.15 -17.73
C VAL A 397 10.72 -3.36 -17.73
N VAL A 398 10.74 -2.03 -17.59
CA VAL A 398 9.55 -1.19 -17.77
C VAL A 398 9.00 -1.31 -19.20
N LYS A 399 9.85 -1.26 -20.24
CA LYS A 399 9.43 -1.48 -21.65
C LYS A 399 8.78 -2.86 -21.83
N LEU A 400 9.31 -3.91 -21.22
CA LEU A 400 8.69 -5.25 -21.24
C LEU A 400 7.32 -5.25 -20.54
N MET A 401 7.21 -4.65 -19.35
CA MET A 401 5.95 -4.54 -18.61
C MET A 401 4.90 -3.78 -19.43
N ASN A 402 5.30 -2.73 -20.16
CA ASN A 402 4.42 -1.96 -21.03
C ASN A 402 3.91 -2.77 -22.22
N LEU A 403 4.78 -3.51 -22.91
CA LEU A 403 4.36 -4.40 -23.99
C LEU A 403 3.35 -5.44 -23.50
N ILE A 404 3.56 -5.99 -22.30
CA ILE A 404 2.62 -6.93 -21.67
C ILE A 404 1.28 -6.24 -21.33
N ALA A 405 1.32 -5.02 -20.81
CA ALA A 405 0.14 -4.22 -20.53
C ALA A 405 -0.70 -4.02 -21.81
N GLU A 406 -0.07 -3.62 -22.91
CA GLU A 406 -0.73 -3.38 -24.20
C GLU A 406 -1.28 -4.66 -24.84
N GLU A 407 -0.50 -5.75 -24.84
CA GLU A 407 -0.90 -6.99 -25.50
C GLU A 407 -1.95 -7.80 -24.70
N ILE A 408 -1.99 -7.67 -23.37
CA ILE A 408 -2.85 -8.54 -22.54
C ILE A 408 -3.98 -7.77 -21.83
N TYR A 409 -3.73 -6.54 -21.36
CA TYR A 409 -4.60 -5.90 -20.37
C TYR A 409 -5.34 -4.66 -20.88
N LYS A 410 -4.63 -3.76 -21.58
CA LYS A 410 -5.18 -2.51 -22.09
C LYS A 410 -6.35 -2.78 -23.03
N ASP A 411 -7.49 -2.15 -22.74
CA ASP A 411 -8.78 -2.31 -23.44
C ASP A 411 -9.31 -3.76 -23.50
N LYS A 412 -8.73 -4.68 -22.73
CA LYS A 412 -9.04 -6.12 -22.70
C LYS A 412 -9.47 -6.58 -21.31
N TYR A 413 -8.98 -5.93 -20.26
CA TYR A 413 -9.35 -6.17 -18.87
C TYR A 413 -10.41 -5.17 -18.39
N ASP A 414 -11.33 -5.65 -17.56
CA ASP A 414 -12.47 -4.86 -17.05
C ASP A 414 -12.35 -4.81 -15.51
N LEU A 415 -12.10 -3.61 -14.99
CA LEU A 415 -11.90 -3.35 -13.56
C LEU A 415 -13.16 -3.61 -12.72
N GLU A 416 -14.35 -3.41 -13.31
CA GLU A 416 -15.63 -3.63 -12.62
C GLU A 416 -15.95 -5.12 -12.55
N LEU A 417 -15.59 -5.88 -13.59
CA LEU A 417 -15.76 -7.32 -13.58
C LEU A 417 -14.79 -8.01 -12.59
N GLY A 418 -13.55 -7.54 -12.53
CA GLY A 418 -12.51 -7.99 -11.60
C GLY A 418 -12.14 -9.47 -11.75
N VAL A 419 -11.36 -9.99 -10.80
CA VAL A 419 -10.89 -11.41 -10.82
C VAL A 419 -11.65 -12.34 -9.86
N ASN A 420 -12.56 -11.80 -9.05
CA ASN A 420 -13.18 -12.55 -7.97
C ASN A 420 -13.94 -13.78 -8.47
N ARG A 421 -13.46 -14.97 -8.09
CA ARG A 421 -14.10 -16.27 -8.39
C ARG A 421 -14.50 -16.42 -9.86
N ILE A 422 -13.70 -15.91 -10.78
CA ILE A 422 -14.05 -15.84 -12.22
C ILE A 422 -14.40 -17.22 -12.80
N GLU A 423 -13.67 -18.28 -12.41
CA GLU A 423 -13.94 -19.64 -12.87
C GLU A 423 -15.19 -20.26 -12.23
N ASN A 424 -15.63 -19.80 -11.05
CA ASN A 424 -16.92 -20.23 -10.50
C ASN A 424 -18.06 -19.53 -11.22
N ARG A 425 -17.95 -18.22 -11.41
CA ARG A 425 -18.91 -17.39 -12.15
C ARG A 425 -19.14 -17.94 -13.56
N LEU A 426 -18.06 -18.34 -14.22
CA LEU A 426 -18.12 -18.97 -15.54
C LEU A 426 -18.88 -20.30 -15.52
N ARG A 427 -18.69 -21.12 -14.49
CA ARG A 427 -19.41 -22.39 -14.28
C ARG A 427 -20.88 -22.18 -13.91
N ASP A 428 -21.18 -21.10 -13.19
CA ASP A 428 -22.54 -20.70 -12.80
C ASP A 428 -23.33 -20.09 -13.98
N GLY A 429 -22.73 -20.03 -15.17
CA GLY A 429 -23.37 -19.57 -16.41
C GLY A 429 -23.26 -18.07 -16.67
N GLU A 430 -22.45 -17.34 -15.90
CA GLU A 430 -22.25 -15.91 -16.11
C GLU A 430 -21.54 -15.63 -17.44
N ASN A 431 -22.04 -14.66 -18.20
CA ASN A 431 -21.48 -14.29 -19.49
C ASN A 431 -20.26 -13.37 -19.33
N ILE A 432 -19.09 -13.97 -19.12
CA ILE A 432 -17.81 -13.25 -19.05
C ILE A 432 -17.25 -13.02 -20.46
N PRO A 433 -16.87 -11.78 -20.84
CA PRO A 433 -16.22 -11.49 -22.12
C PRO A 433 -14.93 -12.30 -22.29
N GLU A 434 -14.71 -12.84 -23.49
CA GLU A 434 -13.53 -13.67 -23.75
C GLU A 434 -12.23 -12.90 -23.48
N VAL A 435 -12.10 -11.69 -23.99
CA VAL A 435 -10.89 -10.86 -23.84
C VAL A 435 -10.51 -10.64 -22.38
N HIS A 436 -11.51 -10.44 -21.51
CA HIS A 436 -11.30 -10.32 -20.07
C HIS A 436 -10.86 -11.65 -19.45
N LEU A 437 -11.51 -12.76 -19.82
CA LEU A 437 -11.15 -14.09 -19.34
C LEU A 437 -9.69 -14.45 -19.69
N ARG A 438 -9.24 -14.08 -20.90
CA ARG A 438 -7.84 -14.26 -21.34
C ARG A 438 -6.88 -13.51 -20.43
N ALA A 439 -7.13 -12.22 -20.22
CA ALA A 439 -6.31 -11.38 -19.35
C ALA A 439 -6.17 -12.00 -17.95
N VAL A 440 -7.28 -12.38 -17.31
CA VAL A 440 -7.26 -12.97 -15.96
C VAL A 440 -6.52 -14.30 -15.88
N ARG A 441 -6.73 -15.19 -16.86
CA ARG A 441 -6.05 -16.49 -16.87
C ARG A 441 -4.54 -16.32 -17.05
N MET A 442 -4.11 -15.42 -17.93
CA MET A 442 -2.69 -15.14 -18.15
C MET A 442 -2.01 -14.47 -16.95
N SER A 443 -2.78 -13.86 -16.04
CA SER A 443 -2.26 -13.22 -14.82
C SER A 443 -1.96 -14.16 -13.66
N LYS A 444 -2.44 -15.41 -13.70
CA LYS A 444 -2.19 -16.38 -12.62
C LYS A 444 -0.69 -16.58 -12.46
N GLU A 445 -0.21 -16.56 -11.21
CA GLU A 445 1.22 -16.52 -10.88
C GLU A 445 2.00 -17.66 -11.56
N GLU A 446 1.49 -18.89 -11.45
CA GLU A 446 2.10 -20.10 -12.02
C GLU A 446 2.11 -20.09 -13.55
N ILE A 447 1.11 -19.47 -14.17
CA ILE A 447 0.99 -19.35 -15.64
C ILE A 447 1.96 -18.28 -16.13
N MET A 448 1.92 -17.12 -15.48
CA MET A 448 2.79 -15.98 -15.77
C MET A 448 4.26 -16.33 -15.64
N TYR A 449 4.63 -17.05 -14.57
CA TYR A 449 5.99 -17.53 -14.39
C TYR A 449 6.47 -18.33 -15.60
N ASN A 450 5.66 -19.30 -16.06
CA ASN A 450 6.02 -20.19 -17.15
C ASN A 450 6.12 -19.48 -18.50
N TRP A 451 5.15 -18.64 -18.88
CA TRP A 451 5.25 -17.98 -20.19
C TRP A 451 6.32 -16.88 -20.24
N LEU A 452 6.67 -16.27 -19.10
CA LEU A 452 7.80 -15.33 -19.05
C LEU A 452 9.16 -16.02 -19.25
N GLN A 453 9.30 -17.30 -18.91
CA GLN A 453 10.51 -18.07 -19.26
C GLN A 453 10.68 -18.23 -20.79
N TYR A 454 9.58 -18.28 -21.54
CA TYR A 454 9.65 -18.26 -23.00
C TYR A 454 10.15 -16.90 -23.52
N ILE A 455 9.90 -15.79 -22.83
CA ILE A 455 10.51 -14.49 -23.16
C ILE A 455 12.04 -14.54 -22.98
N GLN A 456 12.54 -15.13 -21.88
CA GLN A 456 13.99 -15.35 -21.73
C GLN A 456 14.56 -16.21 -22.87
N THR A 457 13.78 -17.20 -23.33
CA THR A 457 14.15 -18.04 -24.47
C THR A 457 14.19 -17.25 -25.78
N VAL A 458 13.22 -16.36 -26.03
CA VAL A 458 13.22 -15.44 -27.20
C VAL A 458 14.48 -14.57 -27.18
N ILE A 459 14.81 -13.97 -26.03
CA ILE A 459 16.00 -13.13 -25.86
C ILE A 459 17.27 -13.94 -26.12
N SER A 460 17.40 -15.11 -25.47
CA SER A 460 18.58 -15.97 -25.59
C SER A 460 18.80 -16.45 -27.03
N GLN A 461 17.72 -16.87 -27.72
CA GLN A 461 17.79 -17.32 -29.11
C GLN A 461 18.20 -16.19 -30.05
N TYR A 462 17.67 -14.98 -29.86
CA TYR A 462 18.02 -13.82 -30.70
C TYR A 462 19.52 -13.52 -30.66
N PHE A 463 20.13 -13.50 -29.47
CA PHE A 463 21.56 -13.28 -29.33
C PHE A 463 22.39 -14.48 -29.82
N ALA A 464 21.94 -15.72 -29.55
CA ALA A 464 22.63 -16.93 -30.00
C ALA A 464 22.75 -17.00 -31.52
N ILE A 465 21.71 -16.63 -32.26
CA ILE A 465 21.72 -16.57 -33.74
C ILE A 465 22.76 -15.56 -34.26
N GLN A 466 23.05 -14.51 -33.50
CA GLN A 466 24.07 -13.50 -33.82
C GLN A 466 25.48 -13.89 -33.35
N GLY A 467 25.65 -15.11 -32.83
CA GLY A 467 26.93 -15.57 -32.25
C GLY A 467 27.29 -14.88 -30.93
N LYS A 468 26.33 -14.22 -30.27
CA LYS A 468 26.51 -13.57 -28.97
C LYS A 468 25.97 -14.47 -27.86
N THR A 469 26.65 -14.47 -26.71
CA THR A 469 26.15 -15.10 -25.48
C THR A 469 25.87 -14.00 -24.48
N ILE A 470 24.65 -13.98 -23.94
CA ILE A 470 24.25 -13.05 -22.87
C ILE A 470 24.14 -13.83 -21.55
N SER A 471 24.57 -13.21 -20.45
CA SER A 471 24.42 -13.81 -19.13
C SER A 471 22.93 -13.87 -18.75
N PRO A 472 22.42 -15.02 -18.27
CA PRO A 472 21.06 -15.10 -17.74
C PRO A 472 20.81 -14.15 -16.58
N ASP A 473 21.84 -13.82 -15.80
CA ASP A 473 21.78 -12.95 -14.62
C ASP A 473 21.92 -11.46 -14.96
N GLY A 474 21.71 -11.04 -16.21
CA GLY A 474 21.84 -9.64 -16.63
C GLY A 474 21.24 -9.31 -17.97
N TYR A 475 20.19 -10.04 -18.41
CA TYR A 475 19.56 -9.87 -19.72
C TYR A 475 19.31 -8.38 -20.06
N PHE A 476 18.79 -7.62 -19.11
CA PHE A 476 18.35 -6.25 -19.35
C PHE A 476 19.42 -5.18 -19.08
N GLN A 477 20.66 -5.58 -18.79
CA GLN A 477 21.78 -4.65 -18.57
C GLN A 477 22.47 -4.19 -19.87
N GLU A 478 22.12 -4.80 -21.01
CA GLU A 478 22.56 -4.39 -22.34
C GLU A 478 21.35 -3.94 -23.18
N PRO A 479 21.50 -2.92 -24.04
CA PRO A 479 20.38 -2.40 -24.83
C PRO A 479 19.90 -3.43 -25.86
N PHE A 480 18.60 -3.72 -25.83
CA PHE A 480 17.95 -4.61 -26.79
C PHE A 480 17.65 -3.90 -28.11
N PRO A 481 18.04 -4.49 -29.26
CA PRO A 481 17.67 -3.96 -30.57
C PRO A 481 16.15 -3.97 -30.77
N GLU A 482 15.62 -3.03 -31.56
CA GLU A 482 14.17 -2.96 -31.84
C GLU A 482 13.61 -4.25 -32.45
N GLN A 483 14.39 -4.98 -33.27
CA GLN A 483 13.95 -6.26 -33.80
C GLN A 483 13.69 -7.33 -32.71
N LEU A 484 14.43 -7.29 -31.60
CA LEU A 484 14.17 -8.17 -30.46
C LEU A 484 12.86 -7.79 -29.76
N TRP A 485 12.60 -6.49 -29.60
CA TRP A 485 11.32 -6.02 -29.06
C TRP A 485 10.13 -6.42 -29.93
N GLU A 486 10.27 -6.34 -31.25
CA GLU A 486 9.26 -6.82 -32.20
C GLU A 486 9.03 -8.34 -32.07
N ASN A 487 10.08 -9.13 -31.87
CA ASN A 487 9.94 -10.56 -31.64
C ASN A 487 9.21 -10.87 -30.33
N ILE A 488 9.54 -10.16 -29.25
CA ILE A 488 8.85 -10.26 -27.95
C ILE A 488 7.37 -9.90 -28.10
N LYS A 489 7.06 -8.81 -28.82
CA LYS A 489 5.68 -8.37 -29.08
C LYS A 489 4.89 -9.42 -29.86
N LYS A 490 5.44 -9.96 -30.95
CA LYS A 490 4.79 -11.03 -31.74
C LYS A 490 4.55 -12.28 -30.89
N PHE A 491 5.52 -12.67 -30.07
CA PHE A 491 5.35 -13.77 -29.14
C PHE A 491 4.17 -13.53 -28.19
N LEU A 492 4.11 -12.36 -27.54
CA LEU A 492 3.03 -12.00 -26.62
C LEU A 492 1.66 -11.98 -27.31
N HIS A 493 1.60 -11.42 -28.52
CA HIS A 493 0.39 -11.36 -29.34
C HIS A 493 -0.14 -12.77 -29.65
N ASN A 494 0.72 -13.64 -30.19
CA ASN A 494 0.37 -15.01 -30.54
C ASN A 494 0.03 -15.84 -29.29
N LEU A 495 0.74 -15.62 -28.18
CA LEU A 495 0.46 -16.27 -26.91
C LEU A 495 -0.93 -15.88 -26.40
N ALA A 496 -1.26 -14.58 -26.36
CA ALA A 496 -2.58 -14.11 -25.95
C ALA A 496 -3.71 -14.57 -26.90
N GLY A 497 -3.38 -14.89 -28.14
CA GLY A 497 -4.28 -15.41 -29.16
C GLY A 497 -4.67 -16.89 -29.01
N LEU A 498 -4.01 -17.66 -28.14
CA LEU A 498 -4.29 -19.10 -28.01
C LEU A 498 -5.73 -19.36 -27.52
N SER A 499 -6.40 -20.33 -28.16
CA SER A 499 -7.80 -20.69 -27.86
C SER A 499 -8.01 -21.24 -26.44
N LEU A 500 -6.95 -21.73 -25.80
CA LEU A 500 -6.99 -22.27 -24.44
C LEU A 500 -7.49 -21.22 -23.43
N TRP A 501 -7.22 -19.94 -23.68
CA TRP A 501 -7.54 -18.85 -22.77
C TRP A 501 -9.04 -18.53 -22.75
N SER A 502 -9.71 -18.59 -23.91
CA SER A 502 -11.15 -18.34 -24.00
C SER A 502 -12.00 -19.60 -23.84
N ASN A 503 -11.41 -20.80 -23.91
CA ASN A 503 -12.17 -22.05 -23.77
C ASN A 503 -12.78 -22.17 -22.37
N LYS A 504 -14.12 -22.05 -22.30
CA LYS A 504 -14.90 -22.07 -21.06
C LYS A 504 -14.98 -23.47 -20.44
N GLU A 505 -14.93 -24.53 -21.24
CA GLU A 505 -14.98 -25.93 -20.78
C GLU A 505 -13.77 -26.30 -19.91
N LEU A 506 -12.64 -25.62 -20.11
CA LEU A 506 -11.41 -25.80 -19.33
C LEU A 506 -11.50 -25.20 -17.91
N SER A 507 -12.57 -24.48 -17.58
CA SER A 507 -12.75 -23.85 -16.26
C SER A 507 -12.76 -24.87 -15.12
N ALA A 508 -13.47 -25.99 -15.30
CA ALA A 508 -13.60 -27.01 -14.27
C ALA A 508 -12.34 -27.88 -14.12
N THR A 509 -11.61 -28.13 -15.21
CA THR A 509 -10.46 -29.05 -15.22
C THR A 509 -9.13 -28.32 -15.05
N LEU A 510 -8.83 -27.37 -15.95
CA LEU A 510 -7.51 -26.78 -16.08
C LEU A 510 -7.33 -25.60 -15.11
N PHE A 511 -8.34 -24.74 -15.02
CA PHE A 511 -8.26 -23.48 -14.28
C PHE A 511 -8.92 -23.49 -12.90
N GLY A 512 -9.62 -24.57 -12.55
CA GLY A 512 -10.41 -24.69 -11.31
C GLY A 512 -9.61 -25.15 -10.08
N GLY A 513 -8.44 -25.77 -10.29
CA GLY A 513 -7.54 -26.25 -9.23
C GLY A 513 -6.31 -25.35 -9.03
N ARG A 514 -5.64 -25.48 -7.88
CA ARG A 514 -4.38 -24.79 -7.59
C ARG A 514 -3.24 -25.59 -8.22
N GLN A 515 -2.95 -25.31 -9.48
CA GLN A 515 -1.88 -25.98 -10.22
C GLN A 515 -0.51 -25.34 -9.88
N ASN A 516 0.56 -26.12 -10.00
CA ASN A 516 1.92 -25.65 -9.73
C ASN A 516 2.64 -25.24 -11.03
N ASN A 517 3.88 -24.76 -10.90
CA ASN A 517 4.68 -24.36 -12.05
C ASN A 517 4.94 -25.52 -13.00
N ASP A 518 5.32 -26.70 -12.49
CA ASP A 518 5.65 -27.89 -13.29
C ASP A 518 4.49 -28.34 -14.18
N TYR A 519 3.26 -28.18 -13.69
CA TYR A 519 2.05 -28.52 -14.44
C TYR A 519 1.89 -27.65 -15.69
N TRP A 520 2.07 -26.33 -15.57
CA TRP A 520 1.98 -25.40 -16.69
C TRP A 520 3.19 -25.47 -17.61
N GLU A 521 4.37 -25.73 -17.05
CA GLU A 521 5.59 -26.01 -17.81
C GLU A 521 5.37 -27.21 -18.75
N HIS A 522 4.81 -28.30 -18.22
CA HIS A 522 4.50 -29.49 -18.99
C HIS A 522 3.51 -29.19 -20.11
N ILE A 523 2.39 -28.51 -19.82
CA ILE A 523 1.38 -28.15 -20.83
C ILE A 523 1.98 -27.30 -21.96
N PHE A 524 2.81 -26.30 -21.64
CA PHE A 524 3.43 -25.47 -22.67
C PHE A 524 4.47 -26.24 -23.50
N LYS A 525 5.17 -27.21 -22.89
CA LYS A 525 6.16 -28.04 -23.58
C LYS A 525 5.56 -29.17 -24.42
N THR A 526 4.44 -29.76 -24.04
CA THR A 526 3.87 -30.96 -24.70
C THR A 526 2.53 -30.69 -25.39
N GLY A 527 1.85 -29.62 -24.99
CA GLY A 527 0.46 -29.32 -25.37
C GLY A 527 -0.58 -30.17 -24.66
N GLU A 528 -0.19 -30.99 -23.69
CA GLU A 528 -1.04 -31.96 -22.99
C GLU A 528 -0.92 -31.80 -21.47
N THR A 529 -1.97 -32.16 -20.73
CA THR A 529 -1.86 -32.30 -19.26
C THR A 529 -1.03 -33.55 -18.92
N ILE A 530 -0.53 -33.65 -17.69
CA ILE A 530 0.17 -34.85 -17.19
C ILE A 530 -0.67 -36.14 -17.38
N ASP A 531 -2.00 -36.03 -17.29
CA ASP A 531 -2.92 -37.15 -17.49
C ASP A 531 -3.26 -37.44 -18.98
N GLY A 532 -2.55 -36.82 -19.93
CA GLY A 532 -2.70 -37.05 -21.38
C GLY A 532 -3.87 -36.33 -22.07
N LYS A 533 -4.55 -35.38 -21.41
CA LYS A 533 -5.61 -34.57 -22.04
C LYS A 533 -4.98 -33.50 -22.94
N LYS A 534 -5.33 -33.48 -24.23
CA LYS A 534 -4.90 -32.45 -25.18
C LYS A 534 -5.49 -31.08 -24.83
N ILE A 535 -4.62 -30.08 -24.61
CA ILE A 535 -4.99 -28.70 -24.28
C ILE A 535 -4.64 -27.74 -25.43
N LEU A 536 -3.42 -27.87 -25.96
CA LEU A 536 -2.97 -27.12 -27.12
C LEU A 536 -2.98 -28.01 -28.36
N THR A 537 -3.22 -27.42 -29.54
CA THR A 537 -3.11 -28.13 -30.81
C THR A 537 -1.68 -28.60 -31.08
N LYS A 538 -0.70 -27.81 -30.64
CA LYS A 538 0.74 -28.10 -30.70
C LYS A 538 1.43 -27.54 -29.45
N GLU A 539 2.60 -28.06 -29.13
CA GLU A 539 3.50 -27.45 -28.12
C GLU A 539 3.86 -26.00 -28.48
N LEU A 540 4.20 -25.19 -27.48
CA LEU A 540 4.67 -23.82 -27.74
C LEU A 540 6.05 -23.86 -28.37
N ASN A 541 6.12 -23.51 -29.65
CA ASN A 541 7.36 -23.36 -30.38
C ASN A 541 7.74 -21.87 -30.52
N VAL A 542 8.82 -21.44 -29.86
CA VAL A 542 9.25 -20.03 -29.88
C VAL A 542 9.42 -19.48 -31.30
N ILE A 543 9.98 -20.27 -32.21
CA ILE A 543 10.23 -19.84 -33.60
C ILE A 543 8.92 -19.61 -34.34
N GLU A 544 7.93 -20.47 -34.15
CA GLU A 544 6.59 -20.26 -34.72
C GLU A 544 5.90 -19.06 -34.08
N MET A 545 6.03 -18.89 -32.76
CA MET A 545 5.36 -17.82 -32.00
C MET A 545 5.91 -16.42 -32.29
N ILE A 546 7.16 -16.28 -32.77
CA ILE A 546 7.72 -14.99 -33.21
C ILE A 546 7.51 -14.73 -34.71
N ARG A 547 6.97 -15.70 -35.47
CA ARG A 547 6.57 -15.51 -36.87
C ARG A 547 5.19 -14.84 -36.88
N GLY A 548 5.03 -13.87 -37.79
CA GLY A 548 3.77 -13.18 -38.03
C GLY A 548 2.85 -14.02 -38.90
#